data_AF-A0A642PJM8-F1
#
_entry.id   AF-A0A642PJM8-F1
#
_cell.length_a   1.000
_cell.length_b   1.000
_cell.length_c   1.000
_cell.angle_alpha   90.00
_cell.angle_beta   90.00
_cell.angle_gamma   90.00
#
_symmetry.space_group_name_H-M   'P 1'
#
loop_
_entity.id
_entity.type
_entity.pdbx_description
1 polymer ?
#
loop_
_entity_poly.entity_id
_entity_poly.type
_entity_poly.pdbx_seq_one_letter_code
_entity_poly.pdbx_strand_id
1 'polypeptide(L)'
;MMEIPEGKVSLLDAVPVRCGHITTEWEGECAVLAYPRFKYEWMRRFLLPKGMSPDIHVRLEEHGTAVWNLIDGHRTVREIISLLARHFGEEENY
;
A
#
# COMPACT_ATOMS: atom_id res chain seq x y z
N MET A 1 23.53 -5.99 -16.64
CA MET A 1 23.46 -5.28 -15.35
C MET A 1 23.14 -3.82 -15.69
N MET A 2 21.98 -3.29 -15.28
CA MET A 2 21.68 -1.88 -15.53
C MET A 2 22.50 -1.05 -14.54
N GLU A 3 23.40 -0.22 -15.05
CA GLU A 3 24.17 0.76 -14.27
C GLU A 3 23.20 1.81 -13.69
N ILE A 4 23.06 1.87 -12.37
CA ILE A 4 22.25 2.88 -11.69
C ILE A 4 23.13 4.15 -11.56
N PRO A 5 22.69 5.32 -12.07
CA PRO A 5 23.45 6.56 -11.94
C PRO A 5 23.80 6.86 -10.47
N GLU A 6 25.03 7.33 -10.23
CA GLU A 6 25.50 7.70 -8.89
C GLU A 6 24.47 8.58 -8.14
N GLY A 7 24.14 8.19 -6.91
CA GLY A 7 23.17 8.88 -6.05
C GLY A 7 21.70 8.50 -6.26
N LYS A 8 21.36 7.59 -7.17
CA LYS A 8 19.98 7.08 -7.32
C LYS A 8 19.79 5.76 -6.57
N VAL A 9 18.65 5.64 -5.88
CA VAL A 9 18.21 4.40 -5.25
C VAL A 9 17.15 3.76 -6.15
N SER A 10 17.30 2.47 -6.43
CA SER A 10 16.29 1.68 -7.14
C SER A 10 15.09 1.42 -6.22
N LEU A 11 13.88 1.65 -6.71
CA LEU A 11 12.66 1.32 -5.96
C LEU A 11 12.52 -0.17 -5.70
N LEU A 12 13.13 -1.02 -6.54
CA LEU A 12 13.10 -2.47 -6.36
C LEU A 12 13.86 -2.90 -5.10
N ASP A 13 14.86 -2.11 -4.69
CA ASP A 13 15.70 -2.41 -3.54
C ASP A 13 15.23 -1.67 -2.28
N ALA A 14 14.15 -0.88 -2.39
CA ALA A 14 13.51 -0.24 -1.24
C ALA A 14 12.69 -1.25 -0.42
N VAL A 15 12.63 -1.04 0.89
CA VAL A 15 11.79 -1.81 1.82
C VAL A 15 10.55 -0.97 2.15
N PRO A 16 9.35 -1.32 1.62
CA PRO A 16 8.14 -0.62 1.98
C PRO A 16 7.75 -0.90 3.43
N VAL A 17 7.19 0.11 4.08
CA VAL A 17 6.64 0.02 5.44
C VAL A 17 5.21 0.52 5.43
N ARG A 18 4.34 -0.10 6.22
CA ARG A 18 2.97 0.40 6.41
C ARG A 18 3.03 1.66 7.27
N CYS A 19 2.45 2.74 6.76
CA CYS A 19 2.37 3.99 7.51
C CYS A 19 1.41 3.84 8.70
N GLY A 20 1.81 4.28 9.89
CA GLY A 20 0.98 4.15 11.11
C GLY A 20 -0.33 4.93 11.11
N HIS A 21 -0.51 5.88 10.19
CA HIS A 21 -1.78 6.58 9.99
C HIS A 21 -2.76 5.82 9.07
N ILE A 22 -2.34 4.70 8.49
CA ILE A 22 -3.20 3.84 7.68
C ILE A 22 -3.69 2.71 8.59
N THR A 23 -5.00 2.62 8.76
CA THR A 23 -5.65 1.47 9.38
C THR A 23 -6.04 0.45 8.31
N THR A 24 -6.13 -0.82 8.70
CA THR A 24 -6.57 -1.90 7.82
C THR A 24 -7.73 -2.62 8.46
N GLU A 25 -8.84 -2.65 7.73
CA GLU A 25 -10.01 -3.48 8.00
C GLU A 25 -10.11 -4.59 6.95
N TRP A 26 -11.04 -5.52 7.14
CA TRP A 26 -11.20 -6.68 6.26
C TRP A 26 -12.66 -6.84 5.86
N GLU A 27 -12.91 -6.91 4.55
CA GLU A 27 -14.20 -7.28 3.98
C GLU A 27 -14.03 -8.63 3.27
N GLY A 28 -14.39 -9.71 3.97
CA GLY A 28 -14.07 -11.06 3.51
C GLY A 28 -12.55 -11.25 3.46
N GLU A 29 -12.02 -11.56 2.28
CA GLU A 29 -10.58 -11.77 2.05
C GLU A 29 -9.85 -10.50 1.57
N CYS A 30 -10.58 -9.41 1.29
CA CYS A 30 -10.00 -8.17 0.77
C CYS A 30 -9.68 -7.18 1.90
N ALA A 31 -8.49 -6.59 1.83
CA ALA A 31 -8.09 -5.53 2.76
C ALA A 31 -8.78 -4.21 2.38
N VAL A 32 -9.33 -3.51 3.38
CA VAL A 32 -9.85 -2.15 3.26
C VAL A 32 -8.91 -1.23 4.01
N LEU A 33 -8.21 -0.35 3.28
CA LEU A 33 -7.32 0.64 3.87
C LEU A 33 -8.12 1.90 4.20
N ALA A 34 -7.98 2.39 5.42
CA ALA A 34 -8.50 3.69 5.82
C ALA A 34 -7.34 4.64 6.17
N TYR A 35 -7.39 5.86 5.64
CA TYR A 35 -6.38 6.88 5.92
C TYR A 35 -7.00 8.28 5.92
N PRO A 36 -6.46 9.23 6.71
CA PRO A 36 -7.07 10.53 6.89
C PRO A 36 -7.07 11.35 5.59
N ARG A 37 -8.23 11.94 5.26
CA ARG A 37 -8.36 12.88 4.12
C ARG A 37 -7.43 14.07 4.24
N PHE A 38 -7.24 14.53 5.47
CA PHE A 38 -6.41 15.68 5.79
C PHE A 38 -5.23 15.24 6.62
N LYS A 39 -4.03 15.63 6.18
CA LYS A 39 -2.78 15.34 6.89
C LYS A 39 -2.74 15.89 8.32
N TYR A 40 -3.47 16.98 8.60
CA TYR A 40 -3.44 17.64 9.90
C TYR A 40 -4.84 17.76 10.50
N GLU A 41 -4.95 17.47 11.80
CA GLU A 41 -6.22 17.47 12.55
C GLU A 41 -6.94 18.82 12.52
N TRP A 42 -6.20 19.94 12.48
CA TRP A 42 -6.84 21.25 12.40
C TRP A 42 -7.58 21.44 11.06
N MET A 43 -7.04 20.95 9.94
CA MET A 43 -7.74 21.04 8.64
C MET A 43 -8.99 20.19 8.64
N ARG A 44 -8.93 18.99 9.21
CA ARG A 44 -10.11 18.16 9.42
C ARG A 44 -11.19 18.91 10.20
N ARG A 45 -10.81 19.64 11.26
CA ARG A 45 -11.76 20.41 12.07
C ARG A 45 -12.43 21.56 11.33
N PHE A 46 -11.75 22.23 10.39
CA PHE A 46 -12.25 23.44 9.73
C PHE A 46 -12.75 23.25 8.30
N LEU A 47 -12.24 22.25 7.57
CA LEU A 47 -12.51 22.07 6.13
C LEU A 47 -13.39 20.85 5.83
N LEU A 48 -13.56 19.92 6.78
CA LEU A 48 -14.38 18.72 6.55
C LEU A 48 -15.87 19.09 6.56
N PRO A 49 -16.61 18.85 5.47
CA PRO A 49 -18.05 19.07 5.43
C PRO A 49 -18.78 18.18 6.44
N LYS A 50 -19.86 18.70 7.04
CA LYS A 50 -20.70 17.92 7.96
C LYS A 50 -21.23 16.67 7.26
N GLY A 51 -21.12 15.52 7.93
CA GLY A 51 -21.59 14.22 7.41
C GLY A 51 -20.61 13.51 6.49
N MET A 52 -19.48 14.13 6.12
CA MET A 52 -18.43 13.46 5.36
C MET A 52 -17.52 12.66 6.29
N SER A 53 -17.17 11.43 5.88
CA SER A 53 -16.19 10.62 6.61
C SER A 53 -14.82 11.33 6.66
N PRO A 54 -14.15 11.37 7.82
CA PRO A 54 -12.83 11.96 7.96
C PRO A 54 -11.75 11.19 7.19
N ASP A 55 -12.00 9.91 6.91
CA ASP A 55 -11.06 9.00 6.29
C ASP A 55 -11.50 8.62 4.88
N ILE A 56 -10.52 8.37 4.02
CA ILE A 56 -10.70 7.74 2.71
C ILE A 56 -10.58 6.24 2.94
N HIS A 57 -11.57 5.50 2.45
CA HIS A 57 -11.55 4.04 2.48
C HIS A 57 -11.27 3.55 1.06
N VAL A 58 -10.26 2.69 0.92
CA VAL A 58 -9.88 2.05 -0.34
C VAL A 58 -9.90 0.56 -0.11
N ARG A 59 -10.86 -0.12 -0.74
CA ARG A 59 -10.86 -1.58 -0.78
C ARG A 59 -9.89 -2.04 -1.85
N LEU A 60 -8.92 -2.84 -1.45
CA LEU A 60 -7.99 -3.48 -2.34
C LEU A 60 -8.63 -4.73 -2.94
N GLU A 61 -8.40 -4.92 -4.23
CA GLU A 61 -8.59 -6.19 -4.92
C GLU A 61 -7.59 -7.25 -4.41
N GLU A 62 -7.75 -8.50 -4.86
CA GLU A 62 -6.95 -9.64 -4.41
C GLU A 62 -5.44 -9.40 -4.52
N HIS A 63 -4.99 -8.91 -5.68
CA HIS A 63 -3.58 -8.57 -5.93
C HIS A 63 -3.07 -7.47 -4.99
N GLY A 64 -3.79 -6.37 -4.86
CA GLY A 64 -3.45 -5.29 -3.93
C GLY A 64 -3.42 -5.77 -2.48
N THR A 65 -4.35 -6.64 -2.10
CA THR A 65 -4.40 -7.25 -0.76
C THR A 65 -3.21 -8.16 -0.50
N ALA A 66 -2.80 -8.97 -1.48
CA ALA A 66 -1.61 -9.81 -1.40
C ALA A 66 -0.34 -8.96 -1.26
N VAL A 67 -0.20 -7.89 -2.05
CA VAL A 67 0.89 -6.91 -1.89
C VAL A 67 0.88 -6.35 -0.48
N TRP A 68 -0.28 -5.86 0.00
CA TRP A 68 -0.41 -5.28 1.33
C TRP A 68 0.06 -6.25 2.41
N ASN A 69 -0.40 -7.50 2.36
CA ASN A 69 -0.01 -8.58 3.29
C ASN A 69 1.48 -8.88 3.31
N LEU A 70 2.19 -8.66 2.21
CA LEU A 70 3.63 -8.88 2.12
C LEU A 70 4.47 -7.70 2.60
N ILE A 71 3.88 -6.50 2.79
CA ILE A 71 4.55 -5.34 3.39
C ILE A 71 4.68 -5.55 4.89
N ASP A 72 5.82 -6.11 5.29
CA ASP A 72 6.18 -6.41 6.69
C ASP A 72 7.26 -5.48 7.25
N GLY A 73 7.78 -4.56 6.44
CA GLY A 73 8.87 -3.67 6.82
C GLY A 73 10.26 -4.29 6.79
N HIS A 74 10.39 -5.50 6.24
CA HIS A 74 11.65 -6.22 6.10
C HIS A 74 11.97 -6.61 4.65
N ARG A 75 10.96 -7.02 3.88
CA ARG A 75 11.14 -7.40 2.47
C ARG A 75 11.31 -6.19 1.57
N THR A 76 12.17 -6.32 0.57
CA THR A 76 12.31 -5.38 -0.54
C THR A 76 11.15 -5.51 -1.53
N VAL A 77 10.90 -4.47 -2.32
CA VAL A 77 9.92 -4.51 -3.42
C VAL A 77 10.21 -5.67 -4.39
N ARG A 78 11.47 -5.96 -4.68
CA ARG A 78 11.87 -7.09 -5.54
C ARG A 78 11.43 -8.45 -4.99
N GLU A 79 11.62 -8.67 -3.69
CA GLU A 79 11.21 -9.91 -3.03
C GLU A 79 9.69 -10.06 -3.04
N ILE A 80 8.96 -8.97 -2.77
CA ILE A 80 7.50 -8.94 -2.82
C ILE A 80 7.00 -9.31 -4.22
N ILE A 81 7.52 -8.68 -5.28
CA ILE A 81 7.17 -9.00 -6.68
C ILE A 81 7.45 -10.47 -6.99
N SER A 82 8.61 -11.00 -6.55
CA SER A 82 8.99 -12.39 -6.80
C SER A 82 8.03 -13.38 -6.12
N LEU A 83 7.55 -13.06 -4.92
CA LEU A 83 6.58 -13.87 -4.20
C LEU A 83 5.21 -13.84 -4.89
N LEU A 84 4.79 -12.68 -5.38
CA LEU A 84 3.51 -12.54 -6.07
C LEU A 84 3.53 -13.21 -7.45
N ALA A 85 4.63 -13.09 -8.21
CA ALA A 85 4.81 -13.79 -9.49
C ALA A 85 4.71 -15.31 -9.35
N ARG A 86 5.17 -15.86 -8.21
CA ARG A 86 4.97 -17.29 -7.91
C ARG A 86 3.54 -17.63 -7.52
N HIS A 87 2.79 -16.68 -6.96
CA HIS A 87 1.42 -16.90 -6.50
C HIS A 87 0.39 -16.76 -7.62
N PHE A 88 0.56 -15.76 -8.49
CA PHE A 88 -0.38 -15.38 -9.55
C PHE A 88 0.14 -15.67 -10.96
N GLY A 89 1.35 -16.21 -11.13
CA GLY A 89 1.99 -16.36 -12.44
C GLY A 89 1.31 -17.29 -13.45
N GLU A 90 0.24 -17.98 -13.06
CA GLU A 90 -0.61 -18.76 -13.98
C GLU A 90 -1.80 -17.94 -14.54
N GLU A 91 -2.03 -16.73 -14.04
CA GLU A 91 -3.11 -15.86 -14.51
C GLU A 91 -2.73 -15.15 -15.82
N GLU A 92 -3.65 -15.13 -16.79
CA GLU A 92 -3.46 -14.36 -18.02
C GLU A 92 -3.35 -12.86 -17.67
N ASN A 93 -2.18 -12.27 -17.95
CA ASN A 93 -1.79 -10.87 -17.70
C ASN A 93 -1.16 -10.54 -16.33
N TYR A 94 -0.59 -11.52 -15.60
CA TYR A 94 0.22 -11.25 -14.41
C TYR A 94 1.71 -10.98 -14.71
#